data_AF-A0A961T0M9-F1
#
_entry.id   AF-A0A961T0M9-F1
#
_cell.length_a   1.000
_cell.length_b   1.000
_cell.length_c   1.000
_cell.angle_alpha   90.00
_cell.angle_beta   90.00
_cell.angle_gamma   90.00
#
_symmetry.space_group_name_H-M   'P 1'
#
loop_
_entity.id
_entity.type
_entity.pdbx_description
1 polymer ?
#
loop_
_entity_poly.entity_id
_entity_poly.type
_entity_poly.pdbx_seq_one_letter_code
_entity_poly.pdbx_strand_id
1 'polypeptide(L)'
;GGIMDLWTREARLFKYGSGTGSNFSYLRGEGEKLSGGGKSSGLMSFLKIGDRAAGAIKSGGTTRRAAKMVVVDIDHPDIEEYIDWKVKEEQKVAAIVTGSKVVSRHMKAIMKACINCEGHDDDCFDPKVNTALKREIRAAKKAAVPENYIKRVIQLARQGYVDMEFPVYNTDWDSDAYLTVSGQ
;
A
#
# COMPACT_ATOMS: atom_id res chain seq x y z
N GLY A 1 24.13 20.99 9.99
CA GLY A 1 24.45 20.03 8.93
C GLY A 1 23.96 18.67 9.36
N GLY A 2 22.81 18.24 8.84
CA GLY A 2 22.20 16.95 9.17
C GLY A 2 21.18 16.52 8.11
N ILE A 3 20.50 15.40 8.34
CA ILE A 3 19.57 14.78 7.38
C ILE A 3 18.46 15.76 6.96
N MET A 4 17.88 16.49 7.91
CA MET A 4 16.82 17.46 7.62
C MET A 4 17.32 18.70 6.85
N ASP A 5 18.57 19.12 7.08
CA ASP A 5 19.19 20.22 6.32
C ASP A 5 19.43 19.81 4.86
N LEU A 6 19.78 18.54 4.62
CA LEU A 6 19.87 17.98 3.27
C LEU A 6 18.51 18.05 2.57
N TRP A 7 17.45 17.53 3.20
CA TRP A 7 16.12 17.55 2.58
C TRP A 7 15.56 18.96 2.37
N THR A 8 15.88 19.91 3.26
CA THR A 8 15.50 21.32 3.04
C THR A 8 16.14 21.88 1.77
N ARG A 9 17.41 21.53 1.50
CA ARG A 9 18.10 21.93 0.27
C ARG A 9 17.53 21.21 -0.96
N GLU A 10 17.31 19.90 -0.86
CA GLU A 10 16.74 19.11 -1.95
C GLU A 10 15.32 19.57 -2.32
N ALA A 11 14.48 19.88 -1.33
CA ALA A 11 13.13 20.41 -1.56
C ALA A 11 13.14 21.74 -2.33
N ARG A 12 14.12 22.62 -2.07
CA ARG A 12 14.31 23.85 -2.85
C ARG A 12 14.67 23.53 -4.30
N LEU A 13 15.57 22.57 -4.53
CA LEU A 13 15.94 22.13 -5.89
C LEU A 13 14.74 21.54 -6.63
N PHE A 14 13.97 20.66 -5.97
CA PHE A 14 12.75 20.08 -6.51
C PHE A 14 11.72 21.14 -6.90
N LYS A 15 11.51 22.15 -6.03
CA LYS A 15 10.61 23.28 -6.30
C LYS A 15 10.94 24.00 -7.61
N TYR A 16 12.22 24.12 -7.95
CA TYR A 16 12.67 24.80 -9.18
C TYR A 16 12.87 23.87 -10.38
N GLY A 17 12.40 22.61 -10.32
CA GLY A 17 12.39 21.70 -11.47
C GLY A 17 13.58 20.75 -11.55
N SER A 18 14.50 20.79 -10.58
CA SER A 18 15.73 19.99 -10.60
C SER A 18 15.57 18.68 -9.83
N GLY A 19 16.16 17.59 -10.30
CA GLY A 19 16.36 16.37 -9.52
C GLY A 19 17.58 16.48 -8.60
N THR A 20 17.77 15.52 -7.70
CA THR A 20 18.92 15.49 -6.77
C THR A 20 19.53 14.10 -6.67
N GLY A 21 20.81 14.04 -6.30
CA GLY A 21 21.54 12.81 -6.01
C GLY A 21 22.41 13.01 -4.77
N SER A 22 22.26 12.14 -3.79
CA SER A 22 22.96 12.26 -2.50
C SER A 22 23.46 10.91 -2.01
N ASN A 23 24.67 10.89 -1.47
CA ASN A 23 25.28 9.72 -0.84
C ASN A 23 24.86 9.65 0.64
N PHE A 24 24.39 8.47 1.07
CA PHE A 24 23.90 8.18 2.42
C PHE A 24 24.75 7.15 3.18
N SER A 25 25.93 6.77 2.67
CA SER A 25 26.82 5.77 3.31
C SER A 25 27.32 6.17 4.69
N TYR A 26 27.28 7.46 5.03
CA TYR A 26 27.64 7.95 6.36
C TYR A 26 26.49 7.87 7.38
N LEU A 27 25.30 7.41 6.96
CA LEU A 27 24.25 7.11 7.92
C LEU A 27 24.63 5.88 8.74
N ARG A 28 24.16 5.90 9.97
CA ARG A 28 24.35 4.82 10.91
C ARG A 28 23.42 3.66 10.53
N GLY A 29 23.94 2.43 10.54
CA GLY A 29 23.19 1.21 10.28
C GLY A 29 22.10 0.93 11.32
N GLU A 30 21.20 0.01 11.03
CA GLU A 30 20.16 -0.40 11.97
C GLU A 30 20.77 -1.04 13.23
N GLY A 31 20.27 -0.68 14.41
CA GLY A 31 20.70 -1.30 15.67
C GLY A 31 22.00 -0.76 16.27
N GLU A 32 22.79 0.02 15.53
CA GLU A 32 24.02 0.64 16.03
C GLU A 32 23.75 1.69 17.13
N LYS A 33 24.70 1.87 18.05
CA LYS A 33 24.51 2.71 19.24
C LYS A 33 24.43 4.20 18.92
N LEU A 34 23.51 4.90 19.59
CA LEU A 34 23.42 6.36 19.55
C LEU A 34 24.22 7.00 20.69
N SER A 35 24.75 8.21 20.47
CA SER A 35 25.51 8.97 21.48
C SER A 35 24.65 9.36 22.69
N GLY A 36 23.35 9.60 22.49
CA GLY A 36 22.39 9.92 23.56
C GLY A 36 21.76 8.69 24.24
N GLY A 37 22.24 7.48 23.92
CA GLY A 37 21.61 6.22 24.35
C GLY A 37 20.57 5.70 23.37
N GLY A 38 20.33 4.38 23.41
CA GLY A 38 19.45 3.69 22.46
C GLY A 38 20.17 3.21 21.19
N LYS A 39 19.37 2.86 20.19
CA LYS A 39 19.82 2.25 18.92
C LYS A 39 19.26 3.01 17.72
N SER A 40 20.04 3.04 16.64
CA SER A 40 19.66 3.60 15.35
C SER A 40 18.51 2.83 14.71
N SER A 41 17.61 3.54 14.03
CA SER A 41 16.57 2.98 13.17
C SER A 41 17.07 2.62 11.76
N GLY A 42 18.37 2.80 11.51
CA GLY A 42 19.03 2.44 10.25
C GLY A 42 18.75 3.37 9.08
N LEU A 43 19.51 3.17 8.01
CA LEU A 43 19.46 3.90 6.75
C LEU A 43 18.04 3.91 6.16
N MET A 44 17.40 2.74 6.09
CA MET A 44 16.12 2.56 5.41
C MET A 44 14.99 3.40 6.02
N SER A 45 15.03 3.66 7.33
CA SER A 45 14.04 4.52 8.00
C SER A 45 14.06 5.95 7.45
N PHE A 46 15.25 6.50 7.20
CA PHE A 46 15.42 7.84 6.65
C PHE A 46 15.14 7.88 5.14
N LEU A 47 15.57 6.86 4.39
CA LEU A 47 15.28 6.81 2.95
C LEU A 47 13.78 6.80 2.67
N LYS A 48 12.98 6.08 3.48
CA LYS A 48 11.50 6.09 3.37
C LYS A 48 10.89 7.47 3.61
N ILE A 49 11.45 8.27 4.51
CA ILE A 49 10.98 9.65 4.72
C ILE A 49 11.36 10.51 3.50
N GLY A 50 12.59 10.37 2.99
CA GLY A 50 13.06 11.10 1.81
C GLY A 50 12.25 10.79 0.55
N ASP A 51 11.89 9.52 0.35
CA ASP A 51 11.01 9.04 -0.73
C ASP A 51 9.63 9.72 -0.68
N ARG A 52 8.98 9.72 0.50
CA ARG A 52 7.70 10.42 0.71
C ARG A 52 7.81 11.93 0.50
N ALA A 53 8.90 12.54 0.99
CA ALA A 53 9.14 13.97 0.83
C ALA A 53 9.33 14.36 -0.64
N ALA A 54 10.11 13.59 -1.41
CA ALA A 54 10.30 13.81 -2.84
C ALA A 54 8.99 13.60 -3.62
N GLY A 55 8.23 12.54 -3.31
CA GLY A 55 6.95 12.24 -3.95
C GLY A 55 5.88 13.31 -3.74
N ALA A 56 5.91 14.02 -2.61
CA ALA A 56 4.98 15.11 -2.31
C ALA A 56 5.26 16.40 -3.12
N ILE A 57 6.49 16.59 -3.62
CA ILE A 57 6.88 17.83 -4.31
C ILE A 57 6.72 17.67 -5.82
N LYS A 58 5.78 18.42 -6.39
CA LYS A 58 5.63 18.61 -7.83
C LYS A 58 6.77 19.48 -8.36
N SER A 59 7.60 18.90 -9.23
CA SER A 59 8.84 19.52 -9.69
C SER A 59 8.54 20.73 -10.57
N GLY A 60 9.12 21.89 -10.25
CA GLY A 60 8.95 23.12 -11.04
C GLY A 60 7.51 23.67 -11.09
N GLY A 61 6.63 23.22 -10.19
CA GLY A 61 5.19 23.54 -10.26
C GLY A 61 4.46 22.84 -11.41
N THR A 62 5.10 21.87 -12.07
CA THR A 62 4.52 21.10 -13.18
C THR A 62 3.78 19.85 -12.68
N THR A 63 3.21 19.05 -13.58
CA THR A 63 2.60 17.75 -13.24
C THR A 63 3.63 16.65 -12.95
N ARG A 64 4.93 16.88 -13.19
CA ARG A 64 5.99 15.89 -13.00
C ARG A 64 6.45 15.82 -11.54
N ARG A 65 6.67 14.61 -11.02
CA ARG A 65 7.26 14.39 -9.69
C ARG A 65 8.75 14.68 -9.67
N ALA A 66 9.26 15.12 -8.53
CA ALA A 66 10.69 15.24 -8.31
C ALA A 66 11.37 13.87 -8.39
N ALA A 67 12.59 13.84 -8.92
CA ALA A 67 13.42 12.63 -8.98
C ALA A 67 14.57 12.74 -7.98
N LYS A 68 14.78 11.68 -7.20
CA LYS A 68 15.87 11.57 -6.24
C LYS A 68 16.68 10.31 -6.49
N MET A 69 17.98 10.47 -6.68
CA MET A 69 18.93 9.38 -6.67
C MET A 69 19.54 9.26 -5.27
N VAL A 70 19.58 8.03 -4.77
CA VAL A 70 20.24 7.66 -3.51
C VAL A 70 21.48 6.85 -3.87
N VAL A 71 22.61 7.16 -3.25
CA VAL A 71 23.87 6.42 -3.40
C VAL A 71 24.26 5.85 -2.03
N VAL A 72 24.65 4.58 -2.00
CA VAL A 72 25.09 3.87 -0.80
C VAL A 72 26.27 2.99 -1.19
N ASP A 73 27.33 3.01 -0.37
CA ASP A 73 28.53 2.21 -0.59
C ASP A 73 28.26 0.74 -0.21
N ILE A 74 28.92 -0.17 -0.92
CA ILE A 74 28.66 -1.62 -0.82
C ILE A 74 28.99 -2.21 0.56
N ASP A 75 29.80 -1.50 1.35
CA ASP A 75 30.24 -1.90 2.70
C ASP A 75 29.34 -1.34 3.81
N HIS A 76 28.27 -0.60 3.46
CA HIS A 76 27.31 -0.12 4.43
C HIS A 76 26.57 -1.29 5.12
N PRO A 77 26.37 -1.28 6.45
CA PRO A 77 25.73 -2.38 7.18
C PRO A 77 24.31 -2.73 6.68
N ASP A 78 23.54 -1.72 6.23
CA ASP A 78 22.18 -1.92 5.70
C ASP A 78 22.12 -2.11 4.16
N ILE A 79 23.24 -2.48 3.51
CA ILE A 79 23.32 -2.54 2.04
C ILE A 79 22.36 -3.55 1.40
N GLU A 80 22.21 -4.73 1.99
CA GLU A 80 21.31 -5.77 1.47
C GLU A 80 19.85 -5.29 1.49
N GLU A 81 19.43 -4.65 2.58
CA GLU A 81 18.10 -4.07 2.69
C GLU A 81 17.86 -2.92 1.69
N TYR A 82 18.90 -2.14 1.38
CA TYR A 82 18.84 -1.11 0.35
C TYR A 82 18.67 -1.70 -1.06
N ILE A 83 19.44 -2.74 -1.40
CA ILE A 83 19.39 -3.41 -2.71
C ILE A 83 18.01 -4.08 -2.92
N ASP A 84 17.51 -4.77 -1.90
CA ASP A 84 16.23 -5.48 -1.97
C ASP A 84 15.01 -4.56 -1.91
N TRP A 85 15.19 -3.29 -1.56
CA TRP A 85 14.09 -2.39 -1.24
C TRP A 85 13.04 -2.32 -2.34
N LYS A 86 13.47 -2.07 -3.59
CA LYS A 86 12.53 -1.96 -4.72
C LYS A 86 11.76 -3.26 -4.94
N VAL A 87 12.45 -4.40 -4.93
CA VAL A 87 11.81 -5.71 -5.14
C VAL A 87 10.79 -6.01 -4.04
N LYS A 88 11.10 -5.70 -2.77
CA LYS A 88 10.17 -5.87 -1.65
C LYS A 88 8.93 -4.97 -1.77
N GLU A 89 9.06 -3.76 -2.31
CA GLU A 89 7.91 -2.85 -2.52
C GLU A 89 7.05 -3.27 -3.72
N GLU A 90 7.64 -3.78 -4.81
CA GLU A 90 6.91 -4.37 -5.94
C GLU A 90 6.06 -5.58 -5.51
N GLN A 91 6.60 -6.43 -4.63
CA GLN A 91 5.86 -7.56 -4.07
C GLN A 91 4.61 -7.10 -3.28
N LYS A 92 4.69 -5.95 -2.58
CA LYS A 92 3.53 -5.37 -1.88
C LYS A 92 2.47 -4.87 -2.87
N VAL A 93 2.88 -4.19 -3.94
CA VAL A 93 1.97 -3.75 -5.01
C VAL A 93 1.24 -4.95 -5.61
N ALA A 94 1.97 -6.02 -5.94
CA ALA A 94 1.38 -7.25 -6.47
C ALA A 94 0.34 -7.86 -5.51
N ALA A 95 0.64 -7.86 -4.20
CA ALA A 95 -0.28 -8.36 -3.18
C ALA A 95 -1.55 -7.49 -3.05
N ILE A 96 -1.41 -6.16 -3.06
CA ILE A 96 -2.54 -5.20 -2.96
C ILE A 96 -3.45 -5.30 -4.19
N VAL A 97 -2.86 -5.32 -5.39
CA VAL A 97 -3.60 -5.45 -6.66
C VAL A 97 -4.35 -6.79 -6.71
N THR A 98 -3.67 -7.87 -6.37
CA THR A 98 -4.30 -9.21 -6.36
C THR A 98 -5.42 -9.28 -5.31
N GLY A 99 -5.13 -8.83 -4.08
CA GLY A 99 -6.08 -8.83 -2.97
C GLY A 99 -7.31 -8.00 -3.27
N SER A 100 -7.16 -6.79 -3.82
CA SER A 100 -8.30 -5.92 -4.14
C SER A 100 -9.24 -6.51 -5.18
N LYS A 101 -8.69 -7.14 -6.23
CA LYS A 101 -9.48 -7.87 -7.24
C LYS A 101 -10.23 -9.06 -6.64
N VAL A 102 -9.55 -9.84 -5.79
CA VAL A 102 -10.14 -11.01 -5.12
C VAL A 102 -11.30 -10.58 -4.21
N VAL A 103 -11.08 -9.58 -3.36
CA VAL A 103 -12.08 -9.05 -2.43
C VAL A 103 -13.28 -8.49 -3.19
N SER A 104 -13.06 -7.62 -4.17
CA SER A 104 -14.15 -7.03 -4.99
C SER A 104 -15.02 -8.09 -5.66
N ARG A 105 -14.39 -9.09 -6.29
CA ARG A 105 -15.10 -10.20 -6.95
C ARG A 105 -15.97 -10.99 -5.97
N HIS A 106 -15.42 -11.38 -4.82
CA HIS A 106 -16.18 -12.17 -3.84
C HIS A 106 -17.28 -11.36 -3.15
N MET A 107 -17.04 -10.08 -2.86
CA MET A 107 -18.06 -9.20 -2.30
C MET A 107 -19.26 -9.06 -3.25
N LYS A 108 -19.02 -8.86 -4.56
CA LYS A 108 -20.09 -8.83 -5.58
C LYS A 108 -20.83 -10.16 -5.69
N ALA A 109 -20.13 -11.30 -5.61
CA ALA A 109 -20.75 -12.62 -5.63
C ALA A 109 -21.66 -12.86 -4.42
N ILE A 110 -21.20 -12.49 -3.21
CA ILE A 110 -22.00 -12.57 -1.98
C ILE A 110 -23.23 -11.66 -2.08
N MET A 111 -23.06 -10.41 -2.52
CA MET A 111 -24.16 -9.46 -2.71
C MET A 111 -25.23 -10.03 -3.66
N LYS A 112 -24.80 -10.56 -4.81
CA LYS A 112 -25.69 -11.20 -5.78
C LYS A 112 -26.42 -12.42 -5.21
N ALA A 113 -25.75 -13.21 -4.37
CA ALA A 113 -26.36 -14.37 -3.71
C ALA A 113 -27.43 -13.97 -2.67
N CYS A 114 -27.30 -12.79 -2.05
CA CYS A 114 -28.32 -12.24 -1.18
C CYS A 114 -29.53 -11.71 -1.98
N ILE A 115 -29.30 -11.00 -3.09
CA ILE A 115 -30.37 -10.32 -3.85
C ILE A 115 -31.18 -11.29 -4.72
N ASN A 116 -30.53 -12.28 -5.34
CA ASN A 116 -31.19 -13.23 -6.24
C ASN A 116 -31.84 -14.41 -5.52
N CYS A 117 -32.14 -14.25 -4.23
CA CYS A 117 -32.76 -15.27 -3.42
C CYS A 117 -34.29 -15.11 -3.45
N GLU A 118 -35.01 -16.21 -3.63
CA GLU A 118 -36.47 -16.26 -3.68
C GLU A 118 -37.10 -16.60 -2.31
N GLY A 119 -36.34 -16.38 -1.21
CA GLY A 119 -36.78 -16.65 0.17
C GLY A 119 -37.65 -15.52 0.74
N HIS A 120 -38.36 -15.82 1.83
CA HIS A 120 -39.20 -14.83 2.52
C HIS A 120 -38.34 -14.02 3.51
N ASP A 121 -38.58 -12.70 3.57
CA ASP A 121 -37.99 -11.78 4.56
C ASP A 121 -36.45 -11.89 4.70
N ASP A 122 -35.96 -12.30 5.87
CA ASP A 122 -34.54 -12.33 6.22
C ASP A 122 -33.81 -13.62 5.81
N ASP A 123 -34.51 -14.62 5.29
CA ASP A 123 -33.96 -15.93 4.92
C ASP A 123 -32.82 -15.80 3.89
N CYS A 124 -32.92 -14.79 3.02
CA CYS A 124 -31.93 -14.51 1.99
C CYS A 124 -30.58 -14.03 2.53
N PHE A 125 -30.54 -13.56 3.78
CA PHE A 125 -29.33 -13.08 4.45
C PHE A 125 -28.78 -14.08 5.49
N ASP A 126 -29.47 -15.19 5.75
CA ASP A 126 -28.98 -16.27 6.62
C ASP A 126 -28.25 -17.36 5.80
N PRO A 127 -26.91 -17.55 6.00
CA PRO A 127 -26.15 -18.61 5.34
C PRO A 127 -26.58 -20.03 5.72
N LYS A 128 -27.40 -20.23 6.75
CA LYS A 128 -27.95 -21.54 7.09
C LYS A 128 -29.11 -21.93 6.18
N VAL A 129 -29.89 -20.95 5.74
CA VAL A 129 -31.07 -21.13 4.88
C VAL A 129 -30.69 -20.96 3.41
N ASN A 130 -30.01 -19.85 3.07
CA ASN A 130 -29.56 -19.57 1.72
C ASN A 130 -28.27 -20.35 1.37
N THR A 131 -28.43 -21.48 0.69
CA THR A 131 -27.31 -22.35 0.29
C THR A 131 -26.37 -21.68 -0.71
N ALA A 132 -26.86 -20.78 -1.57
CA ALA A 132 -26.03 -20.01 -2.49
C ALA A 132 -25.14 -19.03 -1.71
N LEU A 133 -25.72 -18.29 -0.77
CA LEU A 133 -24.95 -17.41 0.13
C LEU A 133 -23.90 -18.19 0.93
N LYS A 134 -24.26 -19.35 1.48
CA LYS A 134 -23.32 -20.24 2.19
C LYS A 134 -22.13 -20.63 1.32
N ARG A 135 -22.39 -20.97 0.04
CA ARG A 135 -21.36 -21.35 -0.94
C ARG A 135 -20.42 -20.17 -1.21
N GLU A 136 -20.97 -18.99 -1.47
CA GLU A 136 -20.16 -17.79 -1.77
C GLU A 136 -19.33 -17.33 -0.56
N ILE A 137 -19.89 -17.41 0.65
CA ILE A 137 -19.14 -17.15 1.90
C ILE A 137 -17.98 -18.13 2.05
N ARG A 138 -18.22 -19.43 1.81
CA ARG A 138 -17.14 -20.44 1.90
C ARG A 138 -16.06 -20.19 0.85
N ALA A 139 -16.43 -19.80 -0.37
CA ALA A 139 -15.50 -19.46 -1.43
C ALA A 139 -14.67 -18.21 -1.06
N ALA A 140 -15.30 -17.17 -0.52
CA ALA A 140 -14.63 -15.95 -0.07
C ALA A 140 -13.63 -16.23 1.06
N LYS A 141 -14.03 -17.03 2.07
CA LYS A 141 -13.12 -17.46 3.15
C LYS A 141 -11.94 -18.27 2.62
N LYS A 142 -12.19 -19.19 1.67
CA LYS A 142 -11.12 -19.98 1.02
C LYS A 142 -10.13 -19.08 0.26
N ALA A 143 -10.61 -17.96 -0.27
CA ALA A 143 -9.80 -16.94 -0.95
C ALA A 143 -9.20 -15.89 0.00
N ALA A 144 -9.21 -16.14 1.31
CA ALA A 144 -8.68 -15.24 2.35
C ALA A 144 -9.34 -13.84 2.42
N VAL A 145 -10.58 -13.71 1.96
CA VAL A 145 -11.36 -12.48 2.16
C VAL A 145 -11.66 -12.32 3.66
N PRO A 146 -11.36 -11.14 4.26
CA PRO A 146 -11.61 -10.93 5.68
C PRO A 146 -13.09 -11.05 6.07
N GLU A 147 -13.36 -11.69 7.22
CA GLU A 147 -14.72 -11.99 7.70
C GLU A 147 -15.57 -10.73 7.90
N ASN A 148 -14.96 -9.63 8.34
CA ASN A 148 -15.65 -8.37 8.55
C ASN A 148 -16.22 -7.81 7.23
N TYR A 149 -15.52 -7.97 6.10
CA TYR A 149 -16.02 -7.55 4.79
C TYR A 149 -17.17 -8.45 4.33
N ILE A 150 -17.08 -9.76 4.54
CA ILE A 150 -18.18 -10.70 4.23
C ILE A 150 -19.46 -10.29 4.99
N LYS A 151 -19.35 -10.07 6.31
CA LYS A 151 -20.48 -9.64 7.15
C LYS A 151 -21.03 -8.29 6.71
N ARG A 152 -20.16 -7.33 6.36
CA ARG A 152 -20.55 -6.01 5.88
C ARG A 152 -21.37 -6.08 4.59
N VAL A 153 -21.01 -6.96 3.65
CA VAL A 153 -21.79 -7.16 2.41
C VAL A 153 -23.19 -7.65 2.72
N ILE A 154 -23.32 -8.67 3.58
CA ILE A 154 -24.63 -9.23 3.95
C ILE A 154 -25.49 -8.16 4.65
N GLN A 155 -24.89 -7.38 5.54
CA GLN A 155 -25.58 -6.30 6.22
C GLN A 155 -26.07 -5.21 5.25
N LEU A 156 -25.25 -4.83 4.26
CA LEU A 156 -25.65 -3.86 3.24
C LEU A 156 -26.74 -4.43 2.33
N ALA A 157 -26.66 -5.70 1.95
CA ALA A 157 -27.73 -6.37 1.21
C ALA A 157 -29.05 -6.33 1.99
N ARG A 158 -29.01 -6.59 3.31
CA ARG A 158 -30.18 -6.53 4.20
C ARG A 158 -30.79 -5.12 4.32
N GLN A 159 -29.99 -4.08 4.10
CA GLN A 159 -30.46 -2.70 4.06
C GLN A 159 -31.04 -2.31 2.69
N GLY A 160 -31.10 -3.23 1.72
CA GLY A 160 -31.63 -3.00 0.38
C GLY A 160 -30.61 -2.48 -0.63
N TYR A 161 -29.32 -2.47 -0.31
CA TYR A 161 -28.29 -2.15 -1.31
C TYR A 161 -28.16 -3.29 -2.32
N VAL A 162 -28.16 -2.95 -3.61
CA VAL A 162 -28.08 -3.92 -4.71
C VAL A 162 -26.68 -4.06 -5.32
N ASP A 163 -25.81 -3.10 -5.05
CA ASP A 163 -24.43 -3.09 -5.53
C ASP A 163 -23.51 -2.51 -4.45
N MET A 164 -22.22 -2.80 -4.59
CA MET A 164 -21.18 -2.22 -3.76
C MET A 164 -19.91 -2.03 -4.55
N GLU A 165 -19.32 -0.85 -4.39
CA GLU A 165 -18.01 -0.54 -4.92
C GLU A 165 -16.92 -0.89 -3.90
N PHE A 166 -15.95 -1.67 -4.34
CA PHE A 166 -14.71 -1.91 -3.62
C PHE A 166 -13.55 -1.45 -4.52
N PRO A 167 -12.67 -0.54 -4.07
CA PRO A 167 -11.57 -0.05 -4.89
C PRO A 167 -10.71 -1.20 -5.42
N VAL A 168 -10.54 -1.25 -6.74
CA VAL A 168 -9.67 -2.24 -7.40
C VAL A 168 -8.43 -1.51 -7.90
N TYR A 169 -7.27 -1.99 -7.47
CA TYR A 169 -5.99 -1.43 -7.89
C TYR A 169 -5.43 -2.13 -9.13
N ASN A 170 -4.51 -1.47 -9.84
CA ASN A 170 -3.75 -1.97 -10.97
C ASN A 170 -2.24 -1.79 -10.72
N THR A 171 -1.42 -2.29 -11.65
CA THR A 171 0.05 -2.23 -11.61
C THR A 171 0.60 -1.10 -12.47
N ASP A 172 -0.22 -0.10 -12.81
CA ASP A 172 0.26 1.06 -13.55
C ASP A 172 1.10 1.93 -12.60
N TRP A 173 2.24 2.45 -13.07
CA TRP A 173 3.22 3.15 -12.24
C TRP A 173 2.69 4.42 -11.57
N ASP A 174 1.63 5.02 -12.12
CA ASP A 174 0.92 6.18 -11.58
C ASP A 174 -0.29 5.81 -10.72
N SER A 175 -0.54 4.51 -10.51
CA SER A 175 -1.68 4.02 -9.75
C SER A 175 -1.60 4.29 -8.25
N ASP A 176 -2.78 4.28 -7.63
CA ASP A 176 -2.92 4.40 -6.18
C ASP A 176 -2.18 3.29 -5.41
N ALA A 177 -1.96 2.10 -6.01
CA ALA A 177 -1.17 1.05 -5.36
C ALA A 177 0.29 1.47 -5.17
N TYR A 178 0.92 2.04 -6.21
CA TYR A 178 2.28 2.55 -6.13
C TYR A 178 2.40 3.74 -5.18
N LEU A 179 1.33 4.55 -5.04
CA LEU A 179 1.26 5.62 -4.05
C LEU A 179 1.24 5.11 -2.60
N THR A 180 0.82 3.88 -2.35
CA THR A 180 0.79 3.33 -0.98
C THR A 180 2.11 2.72 -0.53
N VAL A 181 3.00 2.36 -1.45
CA VAL A 181 4.32 1.77 -1.16
C VAL A 181 5.43 2.83 -1.20
N SER A 182 6.66 2.42 -0.92
CA SER A 182 7.85 3.30 -0.93
C SER A 182 8.87 2.89 -2.00
N GLY A 183 9.96 3.64 -2.13
CA GLY A 183 11.12 3.28 -2.96
C GLY A 183 10.93 3.59 -4.45
N GLN A 184 10.12 4.61 -4.77
CA GLN A 184 9.74 4.99 -6.13
C GLN A 184 10.68 6.05 -6.71
#